data_AF-A0A1T1D799-F1
#
_entry.id   AF-A0A1T1D799-F1
#
_cell.length_a   1.000
_cell.length_b   1.000
_cell.length_c   1.000
_cell.angle_alpha   90.00
_cell.angle_beta   90.00
_cell.angle_gamma   90.00
#
_symmetry.space_group_name_H-M   'P 1'
#
loop_
_entity.id
_entity.type
_entity.pdbx_description
1 polymer ?
#
loop_
_entity_poly.entity_id
_entity_poly.type
_entity_poly.pdbx_seq_one_letter_code
_entity_poly.pdbx_strand_id
1 'polypeptide(L)'
;MSPWFALPGKLENQIRPILMKPNEKFLKKPKAFRESVRSISQAVGYSKDGKIIAPKVRQMVDAFGRLNLDYKHLTSGKSATEFAQNLEDYFEERARIPSNRVEAKLMCANQAEAVFDDIRQKSDHQCLIPMNKQKGCLAIMIPGN
;
A
#
# COMPACT_ATOMS: atom_id res chain seq x y z
N MET A 1 23.16 -2.58 -26.93
CA MET A 1 23.05 -1.25 -26.28
C MET A 1 21.83 -0.56 -26.87
N SER A 2 20.72 -0.53 -26.15
CA SER A 2 19.43 -0.06 -26.69
C SER A 2 19.30 1.46 -26.48
N PRO A 3 18.99 2.26 -27.52
CA PRO A 3 19.12 3.73 -27.49
C PRO A 3 17.85 4.45 -27.03
N TRP A 4 17.14 3.90 -26.04
CA TRP A 4 15.82 4.39 -25.61
C TRP A 4 15.86 5.52 -24.55
N PHE A 5 17.03 6.05 -24.21
CA PHE A 5 17.19 7.11 -23.20
C PHE A 5 17.99 8.30 -23.74
N ALA A 6 17.52 8.92 -24.81
CA ALA A 6 17.96 10.27 -25.18
C ALA A 6 16.73 11.16 -25.35
N LEU A 7 16.30 11.79 -24.25
CA LEU A 7 15.34 12.89 -24.31
C LEU A 7 16.11 14.19 -24.64
N PRO A 8 15.54 15.10 -25.47
CA PRO A 8 16.17 16.38 -25.78
C PRO A 8 16.30 17.25 -24.52
N GLY A 9 17.50 17.81 -24.31
CA GLY A 9 18.04 18.33 -23.05
C GLY A 9 17.46 19.64 -22.50
N LYS A 10 16.13 19.77 -22.40
CA LYS A 10 15.48 20.89 -21.68
C LYS A 10 14.36 20.52 -20.71
N LEU A 11 13.99 19.24 -20.59
CA LEU A 11 12.93 18.75 -19.69
C LEU A 11 13.43 17.86 -18.54
N GLU A 12 14.74 17.74 -18.37
CA GLU A 12 15.35 16.79 -17.43
C GLU A 12 15.24 17.21 -15.95
N ASN A 13 14.85 18.46 -15.66
CA ASN A 13 14.87 19.02 -14.31
C ASN A 13 13.51 19.18 -13.61
N GLN A 14 12.38 18.78 -14.21
CA GLN A 14 11.05 19.00 -13.59
C GLN A 14 10.24 17.75 -13.25
N ILE A 15 10.68 16.56 -13.63
CA ILE A 15 10.01 15.32 -13.23
C ILE A 15 11.07 14.37 -12.68
N ARG A 16 11.47 14.57 -11.42
CA ARG A 16 12.09 13.47 -10.67
C ARG A 16 10.99 12.42 -10.48
N PRO A 17 11.11 11.20 -11.05
CA PRO A 17 10.14 10.16 -10.73
C PRO A 17 10.18 9.99 -9.23
N ILE A 18 9.02 10.10 -8.59
CA ILE A 18 8.89 9.78 -7.17
C ILE A 18 9.14 8.29 -7.08
N LEU A 19 10.41 7.90 -6.92
CA LEU A 19 10.79 6.51 -6.84
C LEU A 19 10.09 5.96 -5.60
N MET A 20 9.11 5.06 -5.79
CA MET A 20 8.47 4.34 -4.71
C MET A 20 9.53 3.47 -4.03
N LYS A 21 10.14 4.01 -2.97
CA LYS A 21 11.14 3.31 -2.19
C LYS A 21 10.45 2.50 -1.09
N PRO A 22 10.58 1.16 -1.09
CA PRO A 22 10.10 0.35 0.03
C PRO A 22 10.89 0.69 1.30
N ASN A 23 10.24 0.59 2.45
CA ASN A 23 10.93 0.74 3.74
C ASN A 23 11.92 -0.42 3.93
N GLU A 24 13.21 -0.08 4.01
CA GLU A 24 14.32 -1.02 4.07
C GLU A 24 14.22 -1.97 5.26
N LYS A 25 13.63 -1.52 6.38
CA LYS A 25 13.39 -2.34 7.58
C LYS A 25 12.58 -3.61 7.28
N PHE A 26 11.74 -3.59 6.25
CA PHE A 26 10.88 -4.71 5.88
C PHE A 26 11.26 -5.38 4.56
N LEU A 27 12.36 -4.96 3.93
CA LEU A 27 12.93 -5.67 2.79
C LEU A 27 13.50 -7.01 3.25
N LYS A 28 13.39 -8.03 2.39
CA LYS A 28 14.00 -9.36 2.59
C LYS A 28 13.67 -10.06 3.93
N LYS A 29 12.56 -9.69 4.58
CA LYS A 29 12.08 -10.39 5.78
C LYS A 29 11.82 -11.88 5.46
N PRO A 30 12.04 -12.80 6.43
CA PRO A 30 11.86 -14.24 6.22
C PRO A 30 10.45 -14.63 5.77
N LYS A 31 10.31 -15.81 5.16
CA LYS A 31 9.02 -16.36 4.71
C LYS A 31 7.98 -16.39 5.82
N ALA A 32 8.36 -16.85 7.01
CA ALA A 32 7.49 -16.90 8.19
C ALA A 32 6.90 -15.53 8.57
N PHE A 33 7.67 -14.44 8.39
CA PHE A 33 7.18 -13.08 8.61
C PHE A 33 6.07 -12.73 7.61
N ARG A 34 6.27 -13.03 6.32
CA ARG A 34 5.28 -12.77 5.27
C ARG A 34 4.02 -13.61 5.42
N GLU A 35 4.17 -14.87 5.81
CA GLU A 35 3.05 -15.78 6.10
C GLU A 35 2.24 -15.27 7.31
N SER A 36 2.92 -14.84 8.37
CA SER A 36 2.26 -14.23 9.55
C SER A 36 1.48 -12.97 9.17
N VAL A 37 2.06 -12.07 8.38
CA VAL A 37 1.38 -10.88 7.86
C VAL A 37 0.10 -11.25 7.10
N ARG A 38 0.17 -12.28 6.24
CA ARG A 38 -0.96 -12.76 5.47
C ARG A 38 -2.05 -13.33 6.38
N SER A 39 -1.71 -14.24 7.28
CA SER A 39 -2.66 -14.87 8.20
C SER A 39 -3.35 -13.85 9.09
N ILE A 40 -2.61 -12.89 9.65
CA ILE A 40 -3.17 -11.80 10.46
C ILE A 40 -4.12 -10.95 9.62
N SER A 41 -3.71 -10.53 8.41
CA SER A 41 -4.57 -9.71 7.54
C SER A 41 -5.83 -10.45 7.12
N GLN A 42 -5.77 -11.78 6.93
CA GLN A 42 -6.94 -12.60 6.62
C GLN A 42 -7.93 -12.65 7.80
N ALA A 43 -7.44 -12.80 9.03
CA ALA A 43 -8.29 -12.93 10.21
C ALA A 43 -8.79 -11.59 10.78
N VAL A 44 -8.01 -10.51 10.63
CA VAL A 44 -8.36 -9.17 11.15
C VAL A 44 -9.01 -8.30 10.08
N GLY A 45 -8.72 -8.55 8.80
CA GLY A 45 -9.10 -7.69 7.68
C GLY A 45 -7.97 -6.75 7.27
N TYR A 46 -8.09 -6.19 6.06
CA TYR A 46 -7.09 -5.30 5.48
C TYR A 46 -7.34 -3.83 5.82
N SER A 47 -8.60 -3.39 5.68
CA SER A 47 -9.04 -2.01 5.93
C SER A 47 -10.44 -2.00 6.50
N LYS A 48 -10.76 -0.98 7.30
CA LYS A 48 -12.10 -0.70 7.79
C LYS A 48 -12.36 0.80 7.68
N ASP A 49 -13.52 1.17 7.15
CA ASP A 49 -13.95 2.57 6.99
C ASP A 49 -12.88 3.42 6.28
N GLY A 50 -12.29 2.86 5.22
CA GLY A 50 -11.28 3.55 4.43
C GLY A 50 -9.88 3.64 5.06
N LYS A 51 -9.70 3.18 6.30
CA LYS A 51 -8.41 3.17 7.00
C LYS A 51 -7.81 1.77 6.99
N ILE A 52 -6.51 1.69 6.70
CA ILE A 52 -5.77 0.43 6.81
C ILE A 52 -5.70 0.03 8.29
N ILE A 53 -5.96 -1.24 8.57
CA ILE A 53 -5.91 -1.77 9.93
C ILE A 53 -4.45 -2.05 10.32
N ALA A 54 -4.06 -1.54 11.49
CA ALA A 54 -2.79 -1.82 12.15
C ALA A 54 -3.05 -2.62 13.46
N PRO A 55 -3.10 -3.96 13.41
CA PRO A 55 -3.37 -4.76 14.60
C PRO A 55 -2.24 -4.68 15.62
N LYS A 56 -2.62 -4.54 16.89
CA LYS A 56 -1.70 -4.64 18.04
C LYS A 56 -1.38 -6.08 18.38
N VAL A 57 -0.30 -6.33 19.13
CA VAL A 57 0.15 -7.69 19.51
C VAL A 57 -0.98 -8.57 20.04
N ARG A 58 -1.83 -8.05 20.92
CA ARG A 58 -2.99 -8.78 21.44
C ARG A 58 -3.93 -9.26 20.32
N GLN A 59 -4.23 -8.40 19.36
CA GLN A 59 -5.09 -8.74 18.22
C GLN A 59 -4.43 -9.75 17.26
N MET A 60 -3.09 -9.73 17.16
CA MET A 60 -2.33 -10.74 16.41
C MET A 60 -2.41 -12.11 17.08
N VAL A 61 -2.27 -12.17 18.41
CA VAL A 61 -2.46 -13.42 19.18
C VAL A 61 -3.88 -13.95 19.02
N ASP A 62 -4.89 -13.09 19.17
CA ASP A 62 -6.30 -13.46 18.98
C ASP A 62 -6.58 -13.92 17.53
N ALA A 63 -5.90 -13.35 16.54
CA ALA A 63 -5.98 -13.78 15.15
C ALA A 63 -5.41 -15.19 14.94
N PHE A 64 -4.23 -15.47 15.50
CA PHE A 64 -3.63 -16.80 15.44
C PHE A 64 -4.48 -17.84 16.17
N GLY A 65 -5.02 -17.50 17.35
CA GLY A 65 -5.95 -18.36 18.08
C GLY A 65 -7.20 -18.72 17.26
N ARG A 66 -7.83 -17.74 16.60
CA ARG A 66 -9.00 -17.97 15.72
C ARG A 66 -8.69 -18.85 14.51
N LEU A 67 -7.44 -18.85 14.05
CA LEU A 67 -6.98 -19.67 12.94
C LEU A 67 -6.43 -21.04 13.37
N ASN A 68 -6.47 -21.37 14.67
CA ASN A 68 -5.84 -22.56 15.23
C ASN A 68 -4.33 -22.67 14.89
N LEU A 69 -3.64 -21.52 14.87
CA LEU A 69 -2.20 -21.43 14.63
C LEU A 69 -1.45 -21.23 15.96
N ASP A 70 -0.23 -21.74 16.05
CA ASP A 70 0.63 -21.52 17.21
C ASP A 70 1.04 -20.04 17.33
N TYR A 71 0.73 -19.41 18.46
CA TYR A 71 1.06 -18.01 18.73
C TYR A 71 2.25 -17.83 19.69
N LYS A 72 2.92 -18.92 20.12
CA LYS A 72 4.06 -18.86 21.06
C LYS A 72 5.23 -17.99 20.56
N HIS A 73 5.39 -17.87 19.26
CA HIS A 73 6.42 -17.01 18.66
C HIS A 73 6.03 -15.52 18.67
N LEU A 74 4.79 -15.17 19.03
CA LEU A 74 4.33 -13.78 19.18
C LEU A 74 4.45 -13.27 20.63
N THR A 75 4.40 -14.18 21.61
CA THR A 75 4.37 -13.82 23.03
C THR A 75 5.21 -14.77 23.87
N SER A 76 6.05 -14.20 24.73
CA SER A 76 6.79 -14.91 25.77
C SER A 76 6.19 -14.56 27.13
N GLY A 77 5.30 -15.43 27.62
CA GLY A 77 4.55 -15.19 28.86
C GLY A 77 3.59 -14.00 28.74
N LYS A 78 3.92 -12.89 29.40
CA LYS A 78 3.13 -11.64 29.39
C LYS A 78 3.67 -10.58 28.42
N SER A 79 4.80 -10.85 27.75
CA SER A 79 5.50 -9.86 26.93
C SER A 79 5.51 -10.24 25.45
N ALA A 80 5.44 -9.23 24.58
CA ALA A 80 5.61 -9.41 23.15
C ALA A 80 7.03 -9.87 22.82
N THR A 81 7.17 -10.78 21.86
CA THR A 81 8.50 -11.14 21.32
C THR A 81 9.00 -10.04 20.37
N GLU A 82 10.30 -10.05 20.08
CA GLU A 82 10.87 -9.18 19.04
C GLU A 82 10.20 -9.43 17.66
N PHE A 83 9.81 -10.67 17.38
CA PHE A 83 9.10 -11.01 16.16
C PHE A 83 7.71 -10.35 16.11
N ALA A 84 6.95 -10.36 17.22
CA ALA A 84 5.68 -9.66 17.30
C ALA A 84 5.84 -8.15 17.19
N GLN A 85 6.86 -7.57 17.82
CA GLN A 85 7.12 -6.12 17.69
C GLN A 85 7.42 -5.74 16.24
N ASN A 86 8.24 -6.54 15.55
CA ASN A 86 8.51 -6.33 14.13
C ASN A 86 7.24 -6.42 13.24
N LEU A 87 6.28 -7.27 13.59
CA LEU A 87 5.00 -7.37 12.89
C LEU A 87 4.13 -6.15 13.16
N GLU A 88 4.03 -5.73 14.42
CA GLU A 88 3.28 -4.53 14.81
C GLU A 88 3.83 -3.29 14.08
N ASP A 89 5.15 -3.09 14.12
CA ASP A 89 5.83 -1.99 13.42
C ASP A 89 5.55 -2.01 11.91
N TYR A 90 5.50 -3.21 11.30
CA TYR A 90 5.18 -3.34 9.87
C TYR A 90 3.74 -2.90 9.57
N PHE A 91 2.80 -3.32 10.41
CA PHE A 91 1.41 -2.96 10.25
C PHE A 91 1.15 -1.47 10.47
N GLU A 92 1.83 -0.86 11.45
CA GLU A 92 1.79 0.59 11.67
C GLU A 92 2.35 1.37 10.49
N GLU A 93 3.53 0.98 10.00
CA GLU A 93 4.13 1.62 8.82
C GLU A 93 3.25 1.46 7.57
N ARG A 94 2.63 0.29 7.38
CA ARG A 94 1.67 0.06 6.30
C ARG A 94 0.46 1.00 6.40
N ALA A 95 -0.06 1.22 7.60
CA ALA A 95 -1.20 2.10 7.81
C ALA A 95 -0.86 3.60 7.71
N ARG A 96 0.40 3.96 7.97
CA ARG A 96 0.88 5.35 7.91
C ARG A 96 1.00 5.91 6.50
N ILE A 97 1.44 5.08 5.54
CA ILE A 97 1.80 5.54 4.19
C ILE A 97 0.64 6.16 3.41
N PRO A 98 -0.56 5.53 3.32
CA PRO A 98 -1.66 6.09 2.55
C PRO A 98 -2.14 7.43 3.09
N SER A 99 -2.23 7.54 4.42
CA SER A 99 -2.80 8.67 5.16
C SER A 99 -2.02 9.98 4.99
N ASN A 100 -0.72 9.93 4.72
CA ASN A 100 0.13 11.14 4.74
C ASN A 100 0.63 11.58 3.36
N ARG A 101 0.64 10.69 2.35
CA ARG A 101 1.35 10.95 1.08
C ARG A 101 0.54 10.69 -0.18
N VAL A 102 -0.45 9.79 -0.10
CA VAL A 102 -1.16 9.30 -1.28
C VAL A 102 -2.49 10.01 -1.42
N GLU A 103 -3.20 10.26 -0.32
CA GLU A 103 -4.55 10.85 -0.33
C GLU A 103 -4.63 12.17 -1.11
N ALA A 104 -3.71 13.11 -0.87
CA ALA A 104 -3.66 14.39 -1.58
C ALA A 104 -3.38 14.27 -3.09
N LYS A 105 -2.99 13.08 -3.57
CA LYS A 105 -2.67 12.80 -4.97
C LYS A 105 -3.71 11.91 -5.64
N LEU A 106 -4.78 11.54 -4.93
CA LEU A 106 -5.87 10.77 -5.51
C LEU A 106 -6.79 11.71 -6.31
N MET A 107 -7.11 11.30 -7.54
CA MET A 107 -8.05 12.00 -8.41
C MET A 107 -9.42 11.35 -8.35
N CYS A 108 -10.47 12.14 -8.54
CA CYS A 108 -11.79 11.63 -8.83
C CYS A 108 -11.84 11.00 -10.23
N ALA A 109 -12.77 10.07 -10.46
CA ALA A 109 -12.87 9.36 -11.74
C ALA A 109 -13.03 10.30 -12.94
N ASN A 110 -13.84 11.35 -12.81
CA ASN A 110 -14.02 12.38 -13.85
C ASN A 110 -12.76 13.21 -14.11
N GLN A 111 -11.98 13.51 -13.07
CA GLN A 111 -10.69 14.20 -13.22
C GLN A 111 -9.67 13.30 -13.92
N ALA A 112 -9.63 12.02 -13.56
CA ALA A 112 -8.77 11.03 -14.20
C ALA A 112 -9.14 10.82 -15.68
N GLU A 113 -10.44 10.79 -16.00
CA GLU A 113 -10.95 10.71 -17.38
C GLU A 113 -10.52 11.92 -18.21
N ALA A 114 -10.71 13.14 -17.70
CA ALA A 114 -10.29 14.36 -18.39
C ALA A 114 -8.77 14.39 -18.67
N VAL A 115 -7.95 13.99 -17.70
CA VAL A 115 -6.49 13.91 -17.87
C VAL A 115 -6.11 12.82 -18.88
N PHE A 116 -6.78 11.67 -18.85
CA PHE A 116 -6.54 10.60 -19.81
C PHE A 116 -6.87 11.03 -21.24
N ASP A 117 -8.01 11.68 -21.45
CA ASP A 117 -8.43 12.14 -22.78
C ASP A 117 -7.50 13.22 -23.34
N ASP A 118 -7.04 14.15 -22.51
CA ASP A 118 -6.06 15.17 -22.89
C ASP A 118 -4.73 14.54 -23.35
N ILE A 119 -4.21 13.55 -22.59
CA ILE A 119 -2.98 12.85 -22.95
C ILE A 119 -3.18 12.03 -24.22
N ARG A 120 -4.29 11.29 -24.32
CA ARG A 120 -4.61 10.44 -25.46
C ARG A 120 -4.68 11.24 -26.77
N GLN A 121 -5.33 12.40 -26.75
CA GLN A 121 -5.40 13.28 -27.93
C GLN A 121 -4.03 13.80 -28.36
N LYS A 122 -3.11 13.99 -27.42
CA LYS A 122 -1.75 14.50 -27.66
C LYS A 122 -0.74 13.40 -28.02
N SER A 123 -1.16 12.13 -28.02
CA SER A 123 -0.25 11.00 -28.08
C SER A 123 -0.62 10.02 -29.18
N ASP A 124 0.35 9.61 -30.01
CA ASP A 124 0.14 8.60 -31.06
C ASP A 124 0.32 7.18 -30.48
N HIS A 125 -0.64 6.74 -29.65
CA HIS A 125 -0.57 5.46 -28.94
C HIS A 125 -1.38 4.40 -29.67
N GLN A 126 -0.73 3.33 -30.10
CA GLN A 126 -1.34 2.22 -30.87
C GLN A 126 -1.81 1.03 -30.01
N CYS A 127 -1.85 1.18 -28.68
CA CYS A 127 -2.23 0.11 -27.78
C CYS A 127 -3.74 0.05 -27.52
N LEU A 128 -4.23 -1.13 -27.14
CA LEU A 128 -5.60 -1.29 -26.65
C LEU A 128 -5.80 -0.47 -25.37
N ILE A 129 -6.91 0.26 -25.31
CA ILE A 129 -7.16 1.19 -24.23
C ILE A 129 -7.63 0.42 -23.00
N PRO A 130 -6.89 0.50 -21.87
CA PRO A 130 -7.31 -0.14 -20.64
C PRO A 130 -8.55 0.55 -20.07
N MET A 131 -9.49 -0.23 -19.53
CA MET A 131 -10.64 0.33 -18.83
C MET A 131 -10.21 0.96 -17.49
N ASN A 132 -10.68 2.17 -17.21
CA ASN A 132 -10.57 2.77 -15.90
C ASN A 132 -11.42 1.98 -14.89
N LYS A 133 -10.78 1.47 -13.83
CA LYS A 133 -11.46 0.71 -12.75
C LYS A 133 -11.93 1.59 -11.58
N GLN A 134 -11.63 2.89 -11.60
CA GLN A 134 -12.04 3.81 -10.55
C GLN A 134 -13.52 4.16 -10.69
N LYS A 135 -14.23 4.28 -9.55
CA LYS A 135 -15.62 4.74 -9.48
C LYS A 135 -15.70 5.89 -8.47
N GLY A 136 -16.42 6.95 -8.80
CA GLY A 136 -16.62 8.11 -7.92
C GLY A 136 -15.32 8.87 -7.60
N CYS A 137 -15.32 9.61 -6.49
CA CYS A 137 -14.10 10.19 -5.96
C CYS A 137 -13.39 9.16 -5.07
N LEU A 138 -12.14 8.86 -5.40
CA LEU A 138 -11.25 8.08 -4.53
C LEU A 138 -10.66 8.99 -3.43
N ALA A 139 -11.42 9.97 -2.93
CA ALA A 139 -11.20 10.40 -1.56
C ALA A 139 -11.72 9.25 -0.72
N ILE A 140 -10.91 8.73 0.19
CA ILE A 140 -11.38 7.79 1.20
C ILE A 140 -12.66 8.41 1.77
N MET A 141 -13.84 7.82 1.49
CA MET A 141 -15.12 8.47 1.80
C MET A 141 -15.18 8.73 3.30
N ILE A 142 -14.90 9.97 3.70
CA ILE A 142 -15.29 10.51 4.98
C ILE A 142 -16.81 10.66 4.86
N PRO A 143 -17.63 9.99 5.69
CA PRO A 143 -19.06 10.22 5.67
C PRO A 143 -19.30 11.70 5.94
N GLY A 144 -20.05 12.33 5.04
CA GLY A 144 -20.48 13.72 5.17
C GLY A 144 -21.22 13.92 6.48
N ASN A 145 -20.91 15.03 7.13
CA ASN A 145 -21.68 15.56 8.25
C ASN A 145 -22.98 16.19 7.74
#